data_AF-A0A379I8I9-F1
#
_entry.id   AF-A0A379I8I9-F1
#
_cell.length_a   1.000
_cell.length_b   1.000
_cell.length_c   1.000
_cell.angle_alpha   90.00
_cell.angle_beta   90.00
_cell.angle_gamma   90.00
#
_symmetry.space_group_name_H-M   'P 1'
#
loop_
_entity.id
_entity.type
_entity.pdbx_description
1 polymer ?
#
loop_
_entity_poly.entity_id
_entity_poly.type
_entity_poly.pdbx_seq_one_letter_code
_entity_poly.pdbx_strand_id
1 'polypeptide(L)' 'MNFFSDLSRQLLHTGNKVQKDLEASAKDAIELGGDAELFYKLSEHIFFSDMAYHEQGRANHMMLKTTFESFQ' A
#
# COMPACT_ATOMS: atom_id res chain seq x y z
N MET A 1 19.79 -0.47 12.07
CA MET A 1 18.98 -0.28 10.84
C MET A 1 17.61 -0.95 11.06
N ASN A 2 16.77 -0.39 11.94
CA ASN A 2 15.47 -1.00 12.29
C ASN A 2 14.32 -0.52 11.39
N PHE A 3 14.62 0.32 10.39
CA PHE A 3 13.61 0.90 9.51
C PHE A 3 12.97 -0.17 8.61
N PHE A 4 13.73 -1.17 8.15
CA PHE A 4 13.23 -2.22 7.25
C PHE A 4 12.50 -3.36 7.98
N SER A 5 12.79 -3.63 9.26
CA SER A 5 12.12 -4.70 10.02
C SER A 5 10.69 -4.33 10.40
N ASP A 6 10.44 -3.05 10.65
CA ASP A 6 9.11 -2.55 11.01
C ASP A 6 8.30 -2.09 9.80
N LEU A 7 8.94 -1.82 8.66
CA LEU A 7 8.26 -1.37 7.44
C LEU A 7 7.25 -2.40 6.93
N SER A 8 7.59 -3.69 6.93
CA SER A 8 6.66 -4.74 6.50
C SER A 8 5.43 -4.85 7.41
N ARG A 9 5.61 -4.75 8.74
CA ARG A 9 4.50 -4.68 9.71
C ARG A 9 3.67 -3.41 9.56
N GLN A 10 4.32 -2.27 9.37
CA GLN A 10 3.65 -1.00 9.17
C GLN A 10 2.84 -1.03 7.89
N LEU A 11 3.39 -1.53 6.77
CA LEU A 11 2.69 -1.75 5.50
C LEU A 11 1.52 -2.74 5.64
N LEU A 12 1.69 -3.82 6.39
CA LEU A 12 0.62 -4.82 6.62
C LEU A 12 -0.56 -4.22 7.40
N HIS A 13 -0.28 -3.38 8.39
CA HIS A 13 -1.31 -2.68 9.17
C HIS A 13 -1.89 -1.46 8.46
N THR A 14 -1.11 -0.80 7.60
CA THR A 14 -1.59 0.35 6.81
C THR A 14 -2.32 -0.07 5.56
N GLY A 15 -2.05 -1.22 4.93
CA GLY A 15 -2.71 -1.65 3.70
C GLY A 15 -4.24 -1.66 3.80
N ASN A 16 -4.79 -2.27 4.84
CA ASN A 16 -6.25 -2.28 5.07
C ASN A 16 -6.81 -0.89 5.41
N LYS A 17 -6.03 -0.05 6.08
CA LYS A 17 -6.45 1.31 6.43
C LYS A 17 -6.45 2.21 5.19
N VAL A 18 -5.37 2.14 4.41
CA VAL A 18 -5.17 2.88 3.15
C VAL A 18 -6.22 2.47 2.12
N GLN A 19 -6.54 1.18 2.00
CA GLN A 19 -7.62 0.69 1.14
C GLN A 19 -8.97 1.32 1.53
N LYS A 20 -9.30 1.35 2.82
CA LYS A 20 -10.53 1.98 3.33
C LYS A 20 -10.56 3.49 3.12
N ASP A 21 -9.44 4.17 3.38
CA ASP A 21 -9.33 5.61 3.20
C ASP A 21 -9.46 5.99 1.70
N LEU A 22 -8.95 5.13 0.80
CA LEU A 22 -9.09 5.28 -0.65
C LEU A 22 -10.54 5.07 -1.11
N GLU A 23 -11.23 4.04 -0.62
CA GLU A 23 -12.65 3.83 -0.91
C GLU A 23 -13.52 4.99 -0.42
N ALA A 24 -13.23 5.52 0.78
CA ALA A 24 -13.92 6.68 1.33
C ALA A 24 -13.66 7.94 0.49
N SER A 25 -12.40 8.22 0.17
CA SER A 25 -12.03 9.39 -0.64
C SER A 25 -12.57 9.30 -2.07
N ALA A 26 -12.63 8.10 -2.66
CA ALA A 26 -13.23 7.89 -3.97
C ALA A 26 -14.74 8.18 -3.97
N LYS A 27 -15.43 7.80 -2.89
CA LYS A 27 -16.86 8.09 -2.72
C LYS A 27 -17.13 9.59 -2.57
N ASP A 28 -16.33 10.28 -1.76
CA ASP A 28 -16.44 11.73 -1.57
C ASP A 28 -16.11 12.51 -2.86
N ALA A 29 -15.14 12.03 -3.65
CA ALA A 29 -14.77 12.62 -4.94
C ALA A 29 -15.90 12.58 -5.98
N ILE A 30 -16.76 11.55 -5.93
CA ILE A 30 -17.89 11.39 -6.86
C ILE A 30 -19.02 12.37 -6.52
N GLU A 31 -19.21 12.73 -5.24
CA GLU A 31 -20.27 13.66 -4.80
C GLU A 31 -19.89 15.15 -4.95
N LEU A 32 -18.59 15.49 -4.94
CA LEU A 32 -18.10 16.88 -4.86
C LEU A 32 -17.76 17.57 -6.20
N GLY A 33 -18.23 17.04 -7.33
CA GLY A 33 -18.20 17.78 -8.59
C GLY A 33 -16.82 18.25 -9.04
N GLY A 34 -15.99 17.33 -9.54
CA GLY A 34 -15.01 17.64 -10.59
C GLY A 34 -13.86 18.58 -10.24
N ASP A 35 -13.21 18.43 -9.08
CA ASP A 35 -11.97 19.16 -8.79
C ASP A 35 -10.74 18.35 -9.27
N ALA A 36 -10.00 18.90 -10.23
CA ALA A 36 -8.81 18.28 -10.81
C ALA A 36 -7.72 18.00 -9.77
N GLU A 37 -7.65 18.80 -8.69
CA GLU A 37 -6.74 18.53 -7.58
C GLU A 37 -7.13 17.26 -6.82
N LEU A 38 -8.42 16.99 -6.72
CA LEU A 38 -8.97 15.83 -6.02
C LEU A 38 -8.73 14.56 -6.83
N PHE A 39 -8.88 14.61 -8.17
CA PHE A 39 -8.47 13.53 -9.05
C PHE A 39 -6.97 13.28 -9.02
N TYR A 40 -6.15 14.33 -8.97
CA TYR A 40 -4.70 14.18 -8.85
C TYR A 40 -4.32 13.46 -7.54
N LYS A 41 -4.87 13.91 -6.41
CA LYS A 41 -4.65 13.24 -5.11
C LYS A 41 -5.15 11.80 -5.11
N LEU A 42 -6.32 11.53 -5.70
CA LEU A 42 -6.84 10.17 -5.81
C LEU A 42 -5.91 9.28 -6.65
N SER A 43 -5.40 9.79 -7.76
CA SER A 43 -4.46 9.09 -8.64
C SER A 43 -3.15 8.77 -7.91
N GLU A 44 -2.64 9.74 -7.15
CA GLU A 44 -1.45 9.58 -6.31
C GLU A 44 -1.68 8.50 -5.23
N HIS A 45 -2.82 8.54 -4.55
CA HIS A 45 -3.18 7.53 -3.56
C HIS A 45 -3.33 6.13 -4.17
N ILE A 46 -3.96 6.01 -5.33
CA ILE A 46 -4.08 4.73 -6.06
C ILE A 46 -2.69 4.19 -6.38
N PHE A 47 -1.82 5.02 -6.95
CA PHE A 47 -0.47 4.61 -7.31
C PHE A 47 0.33 4.10 -6.10
N PHE A 48 0.34 4.85 -5.00
CA PHE A 48 1.07 4.43 -3.80
C PHE A 48 0.46 3.21 -3.12
N SER A 49 -0.86 3.06 -3.16
CA SER A 49 -1.54 1.88 -2.61
C SER A 49 -1.18 0.62 -3.40
N ASP A 50 -1.21 0.71 -4.72
CA ASP A 50 -0.86 -0.40 -5.62
C ASP A 50 0.62 -0.78 -5.48
N MET A 51 1.51 0.23 -5.41
CA MET A 51 2.93 0.03 -5.12
C MET A 51 3.14 -0.68 -3.77
N ALA A 52 2.44 -0.23 -2.71
CA ALA A 52 2.54 -0.84 -1.39
C ALA A 52 2.08 -2.31 -1.39
N TYR A 53 0.98 -2.61 -2.11
CA TYR A 53 0.47 -3.96 -2.24
C TYR A 53 1.47 -4.89 -2.95
N HIS A 54 2.06 -4.44 -4.06
CA HIS A 54 3.06 -5.20 -4.80
C HIS A 54 4.35 -5.39 -4.00
N GLU A 55 4.83 -4.36 -3.30
CA GLU A 55 6.02 -4.46 -2.45
C GLU A 55 5.80 -5.38 -1.25
N GLN A 56 4.59 -5.41 -0.68
CA GLN A 56 4.24 -6.37 0.37
C GLN A 56 4.34 -7.81 -0.15
N GLY A 57 3.80 -8.08 -1.34
CA GLY A 57 3.90 -9.40 -1.99
C GLY A 57 5.36 -9.80 -2.25
N ARG A 58 6.16 -8.87 -2.79
CA ARG A 58 7.60 -9.09 -3.05
C ARG A 58 8.38 -9.37 -1.77
N ALA A 59 8.17 -8.58 -0.72
CA ALA A 59 8.83 -8.73 0.57
C ALA A 59 8.48 -10.08 1.22
N ASN A 60 7.20 -10.46 1.20
CA ASN A 60 6.75 -11.76 1.72
C ASN A 60 7.37 -12.92 0.94
N HIS A 61 7.38 -12.83 -0.40
CA HIS A 61 8.01 -13.86 -1.23
C HIS A 61 9.51 -13.98 -0.95
N MET A 62 10.24 -12.86 -0.87
CA MET A 62 11.66 -12.87 -0.52
C MET A 62 11.90 -13.48 0.87
N MET A 63 11.12 -13.07 1.87
CA MET A 63 11.24 -13.63 3.23
C MET A 63 11.09 -15.15 3.23
N LEU A 64 10.06 -15.68 2.55
CA LEU A 64 9.85 -17.13 2.43
C LEU A 64 11.00 -17.79 1.68
N LYS A 65 11.40 -17.24 0.54
CA LYS A 65 12.51 -17.76 -0.26
C LYS A 65 13.80 -17.84 0.54
N THR A 66 14.22 -16.74 1.18
CA THR A 66 15.44 -16.70 2.00
C THR A 66 15.36 -17.65 3.18
N THR A 67 14.18 -17.82 3.77
CA THR A 67 13.96 -18.81 4.83
C THR A 67 14.20 -20.23 4.32
N PHE A 68 13.61 -20.61 3.18
CA PHE A 68 13.82 -21.94 2.61
C PHE A 68 15.25 -22.18 2.12
N GLU A 69 15.88 -21.18 1.48
CA GLU A 69 17.28 -21.24 1.05
C GLU A 69 18.24 -21.36 2.24
N SER A 70 17.88 -20.85 3.43
CA SER A 70 18.72 -20.98 4.64
C SER A 70 18.77 -22.39 5.24
N PHE A 71 17.87 -23.29 4.81
CA PHE A 71 17.84 -24.69 5.24
C PHE A 71 18.55 -25.65 4.26
N GLN A 72 19.08 -25.13 3.14
CA GLN A 72 19.94 -25.84 2.19
C GLN A 72 21.42 -25.62 2.54
#